data_AF-A0A9J6FKY8-F1
#
_entry.id   AF-A0A9J6FKY8-F1
#
_cell.length_a   1.000
_cell.length_b   1.000
_cell.length_c   1.000
_cell.angle_alpha   90.00
_cell.angle_beta   90.00
_cell.angle_gamma   90.00
#
_symmetry.space_group_name_H-M   'P 1'
#
loop_
_entity.id
_entity.type
_entity.pdbx_description
1 polymer ?
#
loop_
_entity_poly.entity_id
_entity_poly.type
_entity_poly.pdbx_seq_one_letter_code
_entity_poly.pdbx_strand_id
1 'polypeptide(L)'
;MLRDRNLISSPNVRCNPGDVVLLCFDENHQNYVVFLLGPSLHFLHTDCLDVLGLKTAPGTVRKGWVLAEVIDKEFCQARKPQNRYHVAFGTRFYRVKAKPWDKEAAVRRVQQRRTPPRPSLPLPRRRVPLLENPALPPRAPNSHEDRQPAPPSLSEERLSPARLAFPVAPNSQRSP
;
A
#
# COMPACT_ATOMS: atom_id res chain seq x y z
N MET A 1 9.28 -26.70 24.55
CA MET A 1 7.96 -26.09 24.36
C MET A 1 7.97 -25.30 23.05
N LEU A 2 6.94 -25.51 22.23
CA LEU A 2 6.91 -25.47 20.76
C LEU A 2 7.78 -24.41 20.05
N ARG A 3 8.74 -24.91 19.26
CA ARG A 3 9.37 -24.20 18.14
C ARG A 3 8.67 -24.63 16.85
N ASP A 4 7.48 -24.12 16.60
CA ASP A 4 6.88 -24.25 15.26
C ASP A 4 7.31 -23.06 14.41
N ARG A 5 8.51 -23.19 13.83
CA ARG A 5 9.11 -22.24 12.88
C ARG A 5 8.73 -22.54 11.43
N ASN A 6 7.50 -22.98 11.14
CA ASN A 6 7.16 -23.37 9.77
C ASN A 6 5.79 -22.95 9.24
N LEU A 7 5.26 -21.83 9.73
CA LEU A 7 4.22 -21.08 9.03
C LEU A 7 4.59 -19.60 9.06
N ILE A 8 4.44 -18.90 7.93
CA ILE A 8 4.87 -17.52 7.65
C ILE A 8 6.32 -17.39 7.11
N SER A 9 6.70 -18.24 6.15
CA SER A 9 7.80 -17.95 5.22
C SER A 9 7.34 -17.02 4.08
N SER A 10 6.74 -15.88 4.41
CA SER A 10 6.71 -14.75 3.47
C SER A 10 7.95 -13.90 3.76
N PRO A 11 9.04 -14.00 2.96
CA PRO A 11 10.31 -13.30 3.20
C PRO A 11 10.22 -11.77 3.01
N ASN A 12 9.01 -11.22 2.97
CA ASN A 12 8.71 -9.81 2.87
C ASN A 12 7.68 -9.44 3.94
N VAL A 13 7.99 -9.66 5.23
CA VAL A 13 7.29 -8.91 6.30
C VAL A 13 7.81 -7.47 6.22
N ARG A 14 7.30 -6.74 5.23
CA ARG A 14 7.54 -5.31 5.07
C ARG A 14 6.60 -4.65 6.07
N CYS A 15 7.15 -3.86 6.98
CA CYS A 15 6.36 -3.02 7.87
C CYS A 15 6.11 -1.69 7.14
N ASN A 16 5.23 -1.70 6.13
CA ASN A 16 4.92 -0.51 5.33
C ASN A 16 3.66 0.18 5.86
N PRO A 17 3.47 1.48 5.57
CA PRO A 17 2.21 2.17 5.81
C PRO A 17 1.01 1.41 5.24
N GLY A 18 -0.02 1.22 6.06
CA GLY A 18 -1.23 0.45 5.75
C GLY A 18 -1.17 -1.03 6.13
N ASP A 19 0.02 -1.57 6.43
CA ASP A 19 0.14 -2.94 6.91
C ASP A 19 -0.33 -3.02 8.36
N VAL A 20 -0.92 -4.15 8.71
CA VAL A 20 -1.26 -4.41 10.11
C VAL A 20 -0.22 -5.30 10.76
N VAL A 21 0.25 -4.84 11.90
CA VAL A 21 1.35 -5.44 12.63
C VAL A 21 0.99 -5.74 14.09
N LEU A 22 1.70 -6.69 14.66
CA LEU A 22 1.65 -7.00 16.09
C LEU A 22 2.74 -6.20 16.81
N LEU A 23 2.34 -5.37 17.76
CA LEU A 23 3.24 -4.64 18.66
C LEU A 23 3.33 -5.41 19.97
N CYS A 24 4.54 -5.69 20.43
CA CYS A 24 4.81 -6.38 21.70
C CYS A 24 5.68 -5.48 22.58
N PHE A 25 5.45 -5.49 23.89
CA PHE A 25 6.35 -4.82 24.81
C PHE A 25 7.65 -5.63 24.93
N ASP A 26 8.79 -4.97 24.75
CA ASP A 26 10.11 -5.55 24.91
C ASP A 26 10.75 -5.02 26.21
N GLU A 27 11.11 -5.92 27.11
CA GLU A 27 11.64 -5.56 28.43
C GLU A 27 13.08 -5.03 28.37
N ASN A 28 13.88 -5.51 27.41
CA ASN A 28 15.27 -5.09 27.23
C ASN A 28 15.33 -3.62 26.80
N HIS A 29 14.44 -3.23 25.89
CA HIS A 29 14.38 -1.88 25.35
C HIS A 29 13.36 -0.98 26.08
N GLN A 30 12.57 -1.56 26.99
CA GLN A 30 11.50 -0.90 27.75
C GLN A 30 10.50 -0.14 26.85
N ASN A 31 10.23 -0.70 25.67
CA ASN A 31 9.45 -0.05 24.64
C ASN A 31 8.65 -1.07 23.83
N TYR A 32 7.63 -0.61 23.12
CA TYR A 32 6.88 -1.46 22.21
C TYR A 32 7.61 -1.59 20.88
N VAL A 33 7.78 -2.83 20.43
CA VAL A 33 8.46 -3.19 19.18
C VAL A 33 7.51 -3.96 18.27
N VAL A 34 7.66 -3.76 16.96
CA VAL A 34 6.92 -4.56 15.99
C VAL A 34 7.50 -5.97 15.97
N PHE A 35 6.65 -6.98 16.16
CA PHE A 35 7.04 -8.37 16.05
C PHE A 35 7.27 -8.72 14.57
N LEU A 36 8.54 -8.90 14.21
CA LEU A 36 8.99 -9.20 12.85
C LEU A 36 10.04 -10.30 12.89
N LEU A 37 10.07 -11.16 11.88
CA LEU A 37 11.08 -12.22 11.73
C LEU A 37 12.38 -11.72 11.06
N GLY A 38 12.63 -10.41 11.09
CA GLY A 38 13.76 -9.76 10.42
C GLY A 38 14.85 -9.26 11.38
N PRO A 39 16.03 -8.88 10.86
CA PRO A 39 17.15 -8.38 11.67
C PRO A 39 16.97 -6.93 12.12
N SER A 40 15.99 -6.21 11.57
CA SER A 40 15.79 -4.78 11.84
C SER A 40 14.76 -4.54 12.94
N LEU A 41 15.17 -3.79 13.97
CA LEU A 41 14.27 -3.34 15.03
C LEU A 41 13.34 -2.24 14.54
N HIS A 42 12.08 -2.32 14.94
CA HIS A 42 11.04 -1.33 14.63
C HIS A 42 10.36 -0.93 15.93
N PHE A 43 10.71 0.24 16.45
CA PHE A 43 10.18 0.77 17.70
C PHE A 43 8.94 1.61 17.46
N LEU A 44 7.95 1.50 18.34
CA LEU A 44 6.79 2.36 18.35
C LEU A 44 7.19 3.79 18.74
N HIS A 45 6.63 4.78 18.04
CA HIS A 45 6.76 6.18 18.40
C HIS A 45 6.00 6.51 19.69
N THR A 46 6.56 7.36 20.54
CA THR A 46 5.96 7.75 21.84
C THR A 46 4.58 8.37 21.70
N ASP A 47 4.37 9.22 20.70
CA ASP A 47 3.09 9.87 20.41
C ASP A 47 1.95 8.89 20.12
N CYS A 48 2.27 7.64 19.75
CA CYS A 48 1.28 6.60 19.50
C CYS A 48 0.92 5.80 20.75
N LEU A 49 1.65 5.95 21.87
CA LEU A 49 1.39 5.19 23.10
C LEU A 49 0.00 5.52 23.64
N ASP A 50 -0.34 6.80 23.77
CA ASP A 50 -1.63 7.24 24.32
C ASP A 50 -2.78 6.83 23.39
N VAL A 51 -2.61 6.98 22.08
CA VAL A 51 -3.62 6.61 21.06
C VAL A 51 -3.92 5.10 21.09
N LEU A 52 -2.91 4.27 21.36
CA LEU A 52 -3.04 2.82 21.48
C LEU A 52 -3.41 2.37 22.90
N GLY A 53 -3.48 3.29 23.87
CA GLY A 53 -3.71 2.99 25.28
C GLY A 53 -2.60 2.12 25.90
N LEU A 54 -1.36 2.35 25.48
CA LEU A 54 -0.17 1.62 25.91
C LEU A 54 0.61 2.44 26.94
N LYS A 55 1.29 1.74 27.86
CA LYS A 55 2.10 2.36 28.91
C LYS A 55 3.45 1.66 29.00
N THR A 56 4.54 2.43 29.03
CA THR A 56 5.91 1.91 29.18
C THR A 56 6.39 1.99 30.65
N ALA A 57 5.75 2.82 31.47
CA ALA A 57 6.17 3.07 32.86
C ALA A 57 6.14 1.79 33.75
N PRO A 58 7.19 1.56 34.56
CA PRO A 58 7.23 0.46 35.53
C PRO A 58 6.16 0.62 36.61
N GLY A 59 5.51 -0.49 36.98
CA GLY A 59 4.48 -0.52 38.02
C GLY A 59 3.03 -0.35 37.54
N THR A 60 2.79 -0.19 36.24
CA THR A 60 1.43 -0.17 35.67
C THR A 60 1.09 -1.52 35.02
N VAL A 61 -0.19 -1.91 35.04
CA VAL A 61 -0.66 -3.08 34.27
C VAL A 61 -0.53 -2.74 32.79
N ARG A 62 0.45 -3.36 32.12
CA ARG A 62 0.76 -3.12 30.72
C ARG A 62 0.05 -4.14 29.85
N LYS A 63 -0.48 -3.71 28.70
CA LYS A 63 -0.86 -4.65 27.65
C LYS A 63 0.42 -5.24 27.06
N GLY A 64 0.59 -6.56 27.17
CA GLY A 64 1.78 -7.24 26.64
C GLY A 64 1.92 -7.11 25.12
N TRP A 65 0.78 -7.04 24.41
CA TRP A 65 0.75 -6.86 22.97
C TRP A 65 -0.53 -6.14 22.50
N VAL A 66 -0.48 -5.57 21.30
CA VAL A 66 -1.63 -4.98 20.60
C VAL A 66 -1.48 -5.09 19.08
N LEU A 67 -2.61 -5.16 18.38
CA LEU A 67 -2.64 -5.05 16.92
C LEU A 67 -2.80 -3.59 16.48
N ALA A 68 -2.00 -3.16 15.51
CA ALA A 68 -2.00 -1.77 15.05
C ALA A 68 -1.70 -1.65 13.56
N GLU A 69 -2.37 -0.72 12.88
CA GLU A 69 -2.10 -0.38 11.48
C GLU A 69 -0.98 0.66 11.42
N VAL A 70 0.04 0.37 10.62
CA VAL A 70 1.18 1.26 10.41
C VAL A 70 0.72 2.50 9.64
N ILE A 71 1.06 3.68 10.16
CA ILE A 71 0.78 4.96 9.52
C ILE A 71 2.02 5.43 8.76
N ASP A 72 3.17 5.35 9.42
CA ASP A 72 4.42 5.89 8.90
C ASP A 72 5.62 5.16 9.50
N LYS A 73 6.75 5.20 8.80
CA LYS A 73 7.98 4.52 9.16
C LYS A 73 9.19 5.39 8.81
N GLU A 74 9.95 5.74 9.83
CA GLU A 74 11.14 6.55 9.73
C GLU A 74 12.40 5.71 10.00
N PHE A 75 13.45 5.92 9.22
CA PHE A 75 14.74 5.29 9.46
C PHE A 75 15.58 6.12 10.44
N CYS A 76 16.13 5.47 11.46
CA CYS A 76 16.90 6.10 12.52
C CYS A 76 18.22 5.38 12.75
N GLN A 77 19.21 6.12 13.26
CA GLN A 77 20.47 5.57 13.73
C GLN A 77 20.79 6.11 15.11
N ALA A 78 21.15 5.23 16.04
CA ALA A 78 21.54 5.60 17.39
C ALA A 78 22.87 6.38 17.36
N ARG A 79 22.83 7.65 17.75
CA ARG A 79 24.01 8.52 17.85
C ARG A 79 24.58 8.64 19.27
N LYS A 80 23.90 8.07 20.27
CA LYS A 80 24.32 8.11 21.67
C LYS A 80 24.34 6.68 22.23
N PRO A 81 25.37 6.28 22.99
CA PRO A 81 25.45 4.96 23.60
C PRO A 81 24.33 4.73 24.62
N GLN A 82 23.99 5.76 25.40
CA GLN A 82 22.81 5.75 26.27
C GLN A 82 21.67 6.54 25.60
N ASN A 83 20.79 5.84 24.90
CA ASN A 83 19.62 6.42 24.24
C ASN A 83 18.33 5.81 24.78
N ARG A 84 17.20 6.48 24.56
CA ARG A 84 15.86 6.06 25.06
C ARG A 84 15.36 4.70 24.52
N TYR A 85 16.03 4.13 23.53
CA TYR A 85 15.69 2.82 22.98
C TYR A 85 16.59 1.72 23.53
N HIS A 86 17.58 2.04 24.39
CA HIS A 86 18.56 1.12 24.97
C HIS A 86 19.30 0.25 23.93
N VAL A 87 19.47 0.77 22.71
CA VAL A 87 20.25 0.13 21.66
C VAL A 87 21.70 0.61 21.68
N ALA A 88 22.63 -0.17 21.14
CA ALA A 88 24.02 0.22 21.05
C ALA A 88 24.24 1.45 20.15
N PHE A 89 25.36 2.15 20.33
CA PHE A 89 25.76 3.23 19.45
C PHE A 89 25.94 2.71 18.01
N GLY A 90 25.48 3.50 17.04
CA GLY A 90 25.55 3.16 15.61
C GLY A 90 24.47 2.19 15.14
N THR A 91 23.68 1.58 16.03
CA THR A 91 22.58 0.68 15.66
C THR A 91 21.56 1.41 14.80
N ARG A 92 21.19 0.77 13.68
CA ARG A 92 20.18 1.23 12.73
C ARG A 92 18.85 0.56 13.07
N PHE A 93 17.79 1.35 13.15
CA PHE A 93 16.45 0.86 13.48
C PHE A 93 15.41 1.74 12.80
N TYR A 94 14.16 1.33 12.87
CA TYR A 94 13.03 2.11 12.39
C TYR A 94 12.17 2.59 13.55
N ARG A 95 11.63 3.79 13.41
CA ARG A 95 10.61 4.34 14.28
C ARG A 95 9.28 4.34 13.54
N VAL A 96 8.28 3.67 14.10
CA VAL A 96 7.00 3.41 13.45
C VAL A 96 5.91 4.19 14.17
N LYS A 97 5.11 4.93 13.41
CA LYS A 97 3.83 5.48 13.87
C LYS A 97 2.72 4.52 13.50
N ALA A 98 1.82 4.26 14.43
CA ALA A 98 0.72 3.33 14.23
C ALA A 98 -0.56 3.81 14.93
N LYS A 99 -1.71 3.34 14.44
CA LYS A 99 -3.03 3.55 15.04
C LYS A 99 -3.66 2.20 15.42
N PRO A 100 -4.62 2.18 16.35
CA PRO A 100 -5.38 0.98 16.67
C PRO A 100 -5.96 0.32 15.40
N TRP A 101 -5.85 -1.01 15.30
CA TRP A 101 -6.54 -1.73 14.23
C TRP A 101 -8.05 -1.80 14.54
N ASP A 102 -8.87 -1.17 13.70
CA ASP A 102 -10.31 -1.40 13.59
C ASP A 102 -10.63 -2.72 12.82
N LYS A 103 -11.04 -3.75 13.58
CA LYS A 103 -11.38 -5.08 13.06
C LYS A 103 -12.65 -5.03 12.22
N GLU A 104 -13.66 -4.29 12.65
CA GLU A 104 -14.96 -4.17 12.00
C GLU A 104 -14.81 -3.50 10.62
N ALA A 105 -14.00 -2.45 10.51
CA ALA A 105 -13.66 -1.81 9.25
C ALA A 105 -12.95 -2.79 8.30
N ALA A 106 -12.05 -3.64 8.81
CA ALA A 106 -11.40 -4.67 8.00
C ALA A 106 -12.40 -5.70 7.47
N VAL A 107 -13.32 -6.20 8.30
CA VAL A 107 -14.38 -7.13 7.87
C VAL A 107 -15.27 -6.50 6.81
N ARG A 108 -15.69 -5.24 6.99
CA ARG A 108 -16.50 -4.50 6.01
C ARG A 108 -15.80 -4.37 4.66
N ARG A 109 -14.50 -4.04 4.64
CA ARG A 109 -13.70 -3.96 3.40
C ARG A 109 -13.64 -5.30 2.67
N VAL A 110 -13.47 -6.40 3.40
CA VAL A 110 -13.47 -7.75 2.82
C VAL A 110 -14.85 -8.10 2.24
N GLN A 111 -15.93 -7.79 2.95
CA GLN A 111 -17.29 -8.05 2.48
C GLN A 111 -17.62 -7.27 1.21
N GLN A 112 -17.27 -5.97 1.15
CA GLN A 112 -17.45 -5.14 -0.03
C GLN A 112 -16.69 -5.68 -1.25
N ARG A 113 -15.43 -6.11 -1.06
CA ARG A 113 -14.64 -6.73 -2.15
C ARG A 113 -15.25 -8.02 -2.69
N ARG A 114 -15.97 -8.76 -1.86
CA ARG A 114 -16.66 -10.00 -2.25
C ARG A 114 -18.02 -9.75 -2.90
N THR A 115 -18.57 -8.55 -2.76
CA THR A 115 -19.87 -8.23 -3.35
C THR A 115 -19.62 -7.65 -4.74
N PRO A 116 -20.03 -8.31 -5.83
CA PRO A 116 -19.90 -7.72 -7.17
C PRO A 116 -20.70 -6.41 -7.21
N PRO A 117 -20.22 -5.38 -7.92
CA PRO A 117 -21.01 -4.17 -8.12
C PRO A 117 -22.36 -4.57 -8.73
N ARG A 118 -23.46 -4.14 -8.10
CA ARG A 118 -24.80 -4.40 -8.64
C ARG A 118 -24.83 -3.88 -10.09
N PRO A 119 -25.28 -4.67 -11.07
CA PRO A 119 -25.55 -4.13 -12.39
C PRO A 119 -26.55 -2.99 -12.22
N SER A 120 -26.22 -1.81 -12.76
CA SER A 120 -27.14 -0.68 -12.80
C SER A 120 -28.40 -1.13 -13.51
N LEU A 121 -29.53 -1.19 -12.78
CA LEU A 121 -30.84 -1.37 -13.39
C LEU A 121 -30.98 -0.27 -14.46
N PRO A 122 -31.32 -0.62 -15.71
CA PRO A 122 -31.53 0.39 -16.74
C PRO A 122 -32.64 1.33 -16.27
N LEU A 123 -32.36 2.63 -16.30
CA LEU A 123 -33.35 3.66 -16.00
C LEU A 123 -34.61 3.40 -16.86
N PRO A 124 -35.82 3.56 -16.29
CA PRO A 124 -37.03 3.42 -17.08
C PRO A 124 -36.97 4.42 -18.23
N ARG A 125 -37.03 3.91 -19.47
CA ARG A 125 -37.15 4.74 -20.67
C ARG A 125 -38.36 5.64 -20.48
N ARG A 126 -38.11 6.95 -20.34
CA ARG A 126 -39.14 7.98 -20.31
C ARG A 126 -39.99 7.81 -21.58
N ARG A 127 -41.27 7.43 -21.43
CA ARG A 127 -42.21 7.41 -22.57
C ARG A 127 -42.28 8.84 -23.10
N VAL A 128 -41.76 9.04 -24.29
CA VAL A 128 -41.98 10.28 -25.04
C VAL A 128 -43.44 10.23 -25.50
N PRO A 129 -44.28 11.22 -25.16
CA PRO A 129 -45.60 11.32 -25.77
C PRO A 129 -45.43 11.46 -27.27
N LEU A 130 -46.16 10.63 -28.02
CA LEU A 130 -46.24 10.71 -29.48
C LEU A 130 -46.87 12.06 -29.83
N LEU A 131 -46.05 13.03 -30.23
CA LEU A 131 -46.55 14.30 -30.74
C LEU A 131 -47.12 14.03 -32.13
N GLU A 132 -48.41 14.32 -32.27
CA GLU A 132 -49.20 14.26 -33.50
C GLU A 132 -48.45 14.86 -34.69
N ASN A 133 -48.38 14.13 -35.80
CA ASN A 133 -47.80 14.57 -37.07
C ASN A 133 -48.57 15.77 -37.66
N PRO A 134 -47.87 16.81 -38.13
CA PRO A 134 -48.38 17.63 -39.24
C PRO A 134 -47.50 17.48 -40.49
N ALA A 135 -48.15 17.02 -41.56
CA ALA A 135 -47.93 17.26 -42.98
C ALA A 135 -46.49 17.44 -43.53
N LEU A 136 -46.12 16.53 -44.44
CA LEU A 136 -44.99 16.62 -45.37
C LEU A 136 -45.11 17.82 -46.32
N PRO A 137 -44.04 18.62 -46.53
CA PRO A 137 -43.84 19.37 -47.77
C PRO A 137 -43.10 18.53 -48.85
N PRO A 138 -43.25 18.88 -50.14
CA PRO A 138 -42.86 18.03 -51.26
C PRO A 138 -41.34 17.96 -51.52
N ARG A 139 -40.93 16.84 -52.13
CA ARG A 139 -39.57 16.50 -52.55
C ARG A 139 -39.00 17.50 -53.58
N ALA A 140 -37.72 17.82 -53.42
CA ALA A 140 -36.87 18.41 -54.45
C ALA A 140 -35.74 17.42 -54.84
N PRO A 141 -35.17 17.54 -56.05
CA PRO A 141 -34.49 16.43 -56.74
C PRO A 141 -32.99 16.31 -56.44
N ASN A 142 -32.50 15.08 -56.63
CA ASN A 142 -31.11 14.63 -56.49
C ASN A 142 -30.11 15.44 -57.33
N SER A 143 -28.93 15.70 -56.76
CA SER A 143 -27.71 15.87 -57.53
C SER A 143 -26.48 15.34 -56.78
N HIS A 144 -25.82 14.41 -57.47
CA HIS A 144 -24.39 14.13 -57.53
C HIS A 144 -23.62 13.62 -56.29
N GLU A 145 -23.22 12.35 -56.42
CA GLU A 145 -21.86 11.81 -56.24
C GLU A 145 -20.86 12.62 -55.41
N ASP A 146 -20.30 12.00 -54.35
CA ASP A 146 -18.87 11.69 -54.42
C ASP A 146 -18.48 10.47 -53.58
N ARG A 147 -17.45 9.79 -54.07
CA ARG A 147 -16.92 8.48 -53.70
C ARG A 147 -16.29 8.44 -52.31
N GLN A 148 -16.59 7.38 -51.56
CA GLN A 148 -15.68 6.85 -50.55
C GLN A 148 -14.69 5.88 -51.21
N PRO A 149 -13.38 5.99 -50.94
CA PRO A 149 -12.48 4.84 -50.97
C PRO A 149 -12.30 4.27 -49.56
N ALA A 150 -12.23 2.94 -49.50
CA ALA A 150 -11.98 2.14 -48.31
C ALA A 150 -10.56 2.38 -47.74
N PRO A 151 -10.33 2.15 -46.42
CA PRO A 151 -8.98 2.18 -45.85
C PRO A 151 -8.23 0.86 -46.12
N PRO A 152 -6.93 0.90 -46.47
CA PRO A 152 -6.10 -0.30 -46.52
C PRO A 152 -5.57 -0.70 -45.13
N SER A 153 -5.50 -2.01 -44.94
CA SER A 153 -4.84 -2.75 -43.85
C SER A 153 -3.31 -2.81 -44.00
N LEU A 154 -2.64 -3.18 -42.89
CA LEU A 154 -1.20 -3.53 -42.71
C LEU A 154 -0.31 -2.29 -42.42
N SER A 155 0.63 -2.30 -41.48
CA SER A 155 1.50 -3.37 -40.99
C SER A 155 2.11 -3.05 -39.61
N GLU A 156 2.47 -4.10 -38.88
CA GLU A 156 3.40 -4.11 -37.75
C GLU A 156 4.70 -3.34 -38.03
N GLU A 157 5.17 -2.53 -37.05
CA GLU A 157 6.60 -2.32 -36.89
C GLU A 157 7.00 -2.34 -35.41
N ARG A 158 7.93 -3.25 -35.12
CA ARG A 158 8.59 -3.50 -33.85
C ARG A 158 9.52 -2.32 -33.50
N LEU A 159 9.28 -1.64 -32.38
CA LEU A 159 10.35 -0.90 -31.71
C LEU A 159 11.03 -1.76 -30.64
N SER A 160 12.31 -2.03 -30.87
CA SER A 160 13.24 -2.71 -29.97
C SER A 160 13.71 -1.78 -28.84
N PRO A 161 14.11 -2.32 -27.66
CA PRO A 161 14.52 -1.53 -26.52
C PRO A 161 15.96 -1.01 -26.64
N ALA A 162 16.12 0.30 -26.50
CA ALA A 162 17.43 0.93 -26.35
C ALA A 162 18.10 0.51 -25.04
N ARG A 163 19.27 -0.11 -25.16
CA ARG A 163 20.21 -0.38 -24.07
C ARG A 163 20.78 0.96 -23.55
N LEU A 164 20.47 1.30 -22.30
CA LEU A 164 21.20 2.31 -21.55
C LEU A 164 22.51 1.68 -21.04
N ALA A 165 23.62 2.04 -21.68
CA ALA A 165 24.96 1.78 -21.18
C ALA A 165 25.33 2.82 -20.11
N PHE A 166 25.71 2.36 -18.92
CA PHE A 166 26.32 3.17 -17.87
C PHE A 166 27.85 3.18 -18.02
N PRO A 167 28.53 4.33 -17.88
CA PRO A 167 29.99 4.37 -17.84
C PRO A 167 30.56 4.10 -16.43
N VAL A 168 31.46 3.09 -16.41
CA VAL A 168 32.73 2.90 -15.68
C VAL A 168 33.05 3.75 -14.43
N ALA A 169 33.50 3.06 -13.37
CA ALA A 169 34.43 3.62 -12.37
C ALA A 169 35.75 2.80 -12.37
N PRO A 170 36.92 3.45 -12.29
CA PRO A 170 38.22 2.77 -12.32
C PRO A 170 38.62 2.21 -10.95
N ASN A 171 39.22 1.03 -10.99
CA ASN A 171 39.73 0.26 -9.86
C ASN A 171 41.10 0.82 -9.43
N SER A 172 41.20 1.37 -8.21
CA SER A 172 42.49 1.77 -7.65
C SER A 172 43.28 0.55 -7.24
N GLN A 173 44.40 0.37 -7.93
CA GLN A 173 45.43 -0.62 -7.66
C GLN A 173 46.01 -0.47 -6.25
N ARG A 174 46.24 -1.64 -5.68
CA ARG A 174 46.94 -1.92 -4.43
C ARG A 174 48.40 -2.21 -4.78
N SER A 175 49.34 -1.53 -4.12
CA SER A 175 50.76 -1.89 -4.05
C SER A 175 51.42 -1.19 -2.85
N PRO A 176 52.59 -1.65 -2.40
CA PRO A 176 53.07 -3.02 -2.23
C PRO A 176 53.07 -3.47 -0.76
#